data_AF-A0A7S3NW12-F1
#
_entry.id   AF-A0A7S3NW12-F1
#
_cell.length_a   1.000
_cell.length_b   1.000
_cell.length_c   1.000
_cell.angle_alpha   90.00
_cell.angle_beta   90.00
_cell.angle_gamma   90.00
#
_symmetry.space_group_name_H-M   'P 1'
#
loop_
_entity.id
_entity.type
_entity.pdbx_description
1 polymer ?
#
loop_
_entity_poly.entity_id
_entity_poly.type
_entity_poly.pdbx_seq_one_letter_code
_entity_poly.pdbx_strand_id
1 'polypeptide(L)'
;LENYPDMLCSYEKKEILKYQTVYYFDKLKRKANKGPGPRTGSHNHGYDNDQGEYLFEDTDHIAYRFEIMRKLGKGSFGVVLKCKDHLKNVACAVKVIRNK
;
A
#
# COMPACT_ATOMS: atom_id res chain seq x y z
N LEU A 1 3.94 15.71 -5.28
CA LEU A 1 3.09 16.28 -4.21
C LEU A 1 2.32 17.52 -4.68
N GLU A 2 2.92 18.38 -5.50
CA GLU A 2 2.29 19.57 -6.08
C GLU A 2 0.96 19.29 -6.80
N ASN A 3 0.88 18.15 -7.50
CA ASN A 3 -0.30 17.82 -8.31
C ASN A 3 -1.45 17.13 -7.54
N TYR A 4 -1.21 16.59 -6.34
CA TYR A 4 -2.20 15.77 -5.60
C TYR A 4 -2.10 15.91 -4.07
N PRO A 5 -2.16 17.13 -3.51
CA PRO A 5 -1.91 17.37 -2.09
C PRO A 5 -2.91 16.69 -1.15
N ASP A 6 -4.16 16.47 -1.58
CA ASP A 6 -5.23 15.94 -0.72
C ASP A 6 -5.50 14.44 -0.91
N MET A 7 -4.76 13.77 -1.80
CA MET A 7 -4.98 12.36 -2.11
C MET A 7 -4.12 11.40 -1.26
N LEU A 8 -3.20 11.94 -0.46
CA LEU A 8 -2.26 11.19 0.37
C LEU A 8 -2.45 11.51 1.85
N CYS A 9 -2.27 10.52 2.73
CA CYS A 9 -2.33 10.73 4.17
C CYS A 9 -1.06 11.43 4.66
N SER A 10 -1.11 11.94 5.88
CA SER A 10 0.06 12.58 6.51
C SER A 10 1.29 11.66 6.56
N TYR A 11 1.09 10.35 6.66
CA TYR A 11 2.18 9.37 6.59
C TYR A 11 2.75 9.26 5.17
N GLU A 12 1.90 9.02 4.17
CA GLU A 12 2.28 8.91 2.76
C GLU A 12 2.96 10.19 2.25
N LYS A 13 2.53 11.38 2.67
CA LYS A 13 3.17 12.66 2.32
C LYS A 13 4.65 12.73 2.73
N LYS A 14 5.01 12.10 3.85
CA LYS A 14 6.39 12.00 4.32
C LYS A 14 7.13 10.85 3.65
N GLU A 15 6.45 9.71 3.50
CA GLU A 15 7.03 8.49 2.94
C GLU A 15 7.36 8.63 1.45
N ILE A 16 6.48 9.22 0.66
CA ILE A 16 6.62 9.36 -0.80
C ILE A 16 7.90 10.12 -1.20
N LEU A 17 8.41 11.00 -0.33
CA LEU A 17 9.65 11.73 -0.55
C LEU A 17 10.89 10.82 -0.62
N LYS A 18 10.80 9.59 -0.12
CA LYS A 18 11.86 8.58 -0.20
C LYS A 18 11.93 7.90 -1.57
N TYR A 19 10.92 8.08 -2.42
CA TYR A 19 10.83 7.45 -3.73
C TYR A 19 11.13 8.45 -4.84
N GLN A 20 12.17 8.17 -5.63
CA GLN A 20 12.52 8.99 -6.78
C GLN A 20 11.44 8.98 -7.87
N THR A 21 10.70 7.86 -7.99
CA THR A 21 9.66 7.68 -9.00
C THR A 21 8.44 7.02 -8.39
N VAL A 22 7.27 7.59 -8.70
CA VAL A 22 5.95 7.09 -8.30
C VAL A 22 5.27 6.57 -9.56
N TYR A 23 5.04 5.26 -9.62
CA TYR A 23 4.35 4.63 -10.75
C TYR A 23 2.85 4.48 -10.47
N TYR A 24 2.47 4.25 -9.21
CA TYR A 24 1.08 3.97 -8.86
C TYR A 24 0.69 4.38 -7.44
N PHE A 25 -0.51 4.94 -7.34
CA PHE A 25 -1.40 4.95 -6.19
C PHE A 25 -2.83 5.19 -6.72
N ASP A 26 -3.86 4.72 -6.03
CA ASP A 26 -5.24 4.75 -6.54
C ASP A 26 -5.89 6.14 -6.49
N LYS A 27 -5.56 7.00 -7.46
CA LYS A 27 -6.11 8.35 -7.57
C LYS A 27 -7.64 8.39 -7.60
N LEU A 28 -8.28 7.39 -8.21
CA LEU A 28 -9.73 7.37 -8.37
C LEU A 28 -10.42 7.10 -7.03
N LYS A 29 -9.99 6.06 -6.31
CA LYS A 29 -10.49 5.75 -4.96
C LYS A 29 -10.18 6.89 -3.99
N ARG A 30 -8.97 7.44 -4.01
CA ARG A 30 -8.60 8.58 -3.14
C ARG A 30 -9.44 9.82 -3.44
N LYS A 31 -9.76 10.11 -4.71
CA LYS A 31 -10.68 11.20 -5.06
C LYS A 31 -12.10 10.94 -4.58
N ALA A 32 -12.62 9.73 -4.79
CA ALA A 32 -13.99 9.36 -4.37
C ALA A 32 -14.16 9.43 -2.85
N ASN A 33 -13.15 8.99 -2.10
CA ASN A 33 -13.15 8.98 -0.64
C ASN A 33 -12.72 10.31 -0.01
N LYS A 34 -12.43 11.34 -0.81
CA LYS A 34 -11.86 12.62 -0.37
C LYS A 34 -10.57 12.45 0.45
N GLY A 35 -9.76 11.46 0.07
CA GLY A 35 -8.49 11.15 0.67
C GLY A 35 -8.32 9.66 1.01
N PRO A 36 -7.24 9.34 1.75
CA PRO A 36 -7.01 8.05 2.37
C PRO A 36 -8.09 7.71 3.39
N GLY A 37 -8.42 6.42 3.52
CA GLY A 37 -9.21 5.94 4.66
C GLY A 37 -8.45 6.12 5.99
N PRO A 38 -9.18 6.21 7.13
CA PRO A 38 -8.55 6.31 8.43
C PRO A 38 -7.83 5.01 8.79
N ARG A 39 -6.61 5.12 9.33
CA ARG A 39 -5.91 4.01 9.99
C ARG A 39 -6.04 4.18 11.50
N THR A 40 -6.62 3.20 12.17
CA THR A 40 -6.98 3.29 13.60
C THR A 40 -6.16 2.37 14.50
N GLY A 41 -5.29 1.53 13.92
CA GLY A 41 -4.45 0.60 14.69
C GLY A 41 -3.27 1.28 15.38
N SER A 42 -2.82 0.70 16.50
CA SER A 42 -1.65 1.16 17.25
C SER A 42 -0.31 0.57 16.75
N HIS A 43 -0.34 -0.56 16.03
CA HIS A 43 0.85 -1.25 15.57
C HIS A 43 1.30 -0.73 14.20
N ASN A 44 2.59 -0.39 14.09
CA ASN A 44 3.18 0.17 12.86
C ASN A 44 2.32 1.28 12.23
N HIS A 45 1.95 2.30 13.02
CA HIS A 45 1.10 3.42 12.55
C HIS A 45 -0.27 2.98 11.99
N GLY A 46 -0.78 1.83 12.43
CA GLY A 46 -2.05 1.24 11.98
C GLY A 46 -1.96 0.46 10.67
N TYR A 47 -0.75 0.12 10.21
CA TYR A 47 -0.54 -0.74 9.04
C TYR A 47 -0.41 -2.21 9.39
N ASP A 48 -0.17 -2.57 10.66
CA ASP A 48 -0.04 -3.96 11.09
C ASP A 48 -1.13 -4.33 12.11
N ASN A 49 -1.46 -5.62 12.22
CA ASN A 49 -2.18 -6.15 13.37
C ASN A 49 -1.25 -6.43 14.56
N ASP A 50 -1.81 -6.92 15.66
CA ASP A 50 -1.10 -7.31 16.89
C ASP A 50 -0.06 -8.42 16.69
N GLN A 51 -0.19 -9.19 15.60
CA GLN A 51 0.77 -10.23 15.23
C GLN A 51 1.86 -9.73 14.28
N GLY A 52 1.90 -8.43 13.96
CA GLY A 52 2.86 -7.84 13.01
C GLY A 52 2.55 -8.15 11.54
N GLU A 53 1.34 -8.61 11.22
CA GLU A 53 0.92 -8.87 9.85
C GLU A 53 0.38 -7.60 9.20
N TYR A 54 0.86 -7.32 7.98
CA TYR A 54 0.43 -6.16 7.22
C TYR A 54 -1.07 -6.23 6.86
N LEU A 55 -1.79 -5.18 7.24
CA LEU A 55 -3.18 -4.91 6.91
C LEU A 55 -3.25 -4.22 5.54
N PHE A 56 -3.35 -5.04 4.49
CA PHE A 56 -3.46 -4.59 3.12
C PHE A 56 -4.91 -4.24 2.74
N GLU A 57 -5.05 -3.34 1.77
CA GLU A 57 -6.30 -3.08 1.07
C GLU A 57 -6.13 -3.38 -0.42
N ASP A 58 -7.14 -3.98 -1.04
CA ASP A 58 -7.19 -4.08 -2.49
C ASP A 58 -7.18 -2.67 -3.10
N THR A 59 -6.55 -2.57 -4.28
CA THR A 59 -6.23 -1.36 -5.04
C THR A 59 -5.23 -0.41 -4.38
N ASP A 60 -4.80 -0.65 -3.13
CA ASP A 60 -3.76 0.17 -2.52
C ASP A 60 -2.38 -0.15 -3.12
N HIS A 61 -1.41 0.74 -2.89
CA HIS A 61 -0.07 0.61 -3.45
C HIS A 61 0.91 -0.05 -2.49
N ILE A 62 1.91 -0.74 -3.05
CA ILE A 62 3.15 -1.08 -2.36
C ILE A 62 4.28 -0.34 -3.06
N ALA A 63 5.10 0.37 -2.27
CA ALA A 63 6.28 1.08 -2.75
C ALA A 63 6.00 2.05 -3.92
N TYR A 64 4.81 2.63 -3.95
CA TYR A 64 4.31 3.50 -5.03
C TYR A 64 4.47 2.89 -6.44
N ARG A 65 4.47 1.55 -6.54
CA ARG A 65 4.72 0.82 -7.80
C ARG A 65 3.77 -0.32 -8.07
N PHE A 66 3.53 -1.13 -7.05
CA PHE A 66 2.70 -2.32 -7.20
C PHE A 66 1.30 -2.00 -6.74
N GLU A 67 0.31 -2.29 -7.57
CA GLU A 67 -1.11 -2.24 -7.20
C GLU A 67 -1.53 -3.59 -6.64
N ILE A 68 -2.07 -3.60 -5.42
CA ILE A 68 -2.58 -4.82 -4.79
C ILE A 68 -3.90 -5.20 -5.47
N MET A 69 -3.96 -6.41 -6.04
CA MET A 69 -5.18 -6.89 -6.70
C MET A 69 -6.02 -7.78 -5.78
N ARG A 70 -5.37 -8.74 -5.10
CA ARG A 70 -5.99 -9.67 -4.15
C ARG A 70 -4.94 -10.50 -3.41
N LYS A 71 -5.33 -11.13 -2.30
CA LYS A 71 -4.53 -12.14 -1.61
C LYS A 71 -4.38 -13.42 -2.44
N LEU A 72 -3.16 -13.98 -2.47
CA LEU A 72 -2.88 -15.33 -3.00
C LEU A 72 -2.75 -16.37 -1.89
N GLY A 73 -2.17 -16.01 -0.74
CA GLY A 73 -1.99 -16.94 0.37
C GLY A 73 -1.48 -16.26 1.64
N LYS A 74 -1.56 -16.98 2.76
CA LYS A 74 -1.08 -16.56 4.08
C LYS A 74 -0.37 -17.74 4.74
N GLY A 75 0.71 -17.48 5.48
CA GLY A 75 1.41 -18.47 6.28
C GLY A 75 2.14 -17.84 7.47
N SER A 76 2.91 -18.63 8.22
CA SER A 76 3.65 -18.18 9.40
C SER A 76 4.63 -17.02 9.15
N PHE A 77 5.11 -16.89 7.91
CA PHE A 77 6.07 -15.85 7.50
C PHE A 77 5.41 -14.53 7.05
N GLY A 78 4.09 -14.50 6.87
CA GLY A 78 3.37 -13.33 6.35
C GLY A 78 2.39 -13.68 5.23
N VAL A 79 2.18 -12.74 4.31
CA VAL A 79 1.14 -12.81 3.26
C VAL A 79 1.77 -12.73 1.87
N VAL A 80 1.16 -13.41 0.90
CA VAL A 80 1.48 -13.29 -0.52
C VAL A 80 0.29 -12.67 -1.24
N LEU A 81 0.55 -11.60 -1.98
CA LEU A 81 -0.45 -10.81 -2.70
C LEU A 81 -0.21 -10.94 -4.21
N LYS A 82 -1.29 -11.02 -4.99
CA LYS A 82 -1.23 -10.79 -6.44
C LYS A 82 -1.22 -9.29 -6.65
N CYS A 83 -0.23 -8.79 -7.36
CA CYS A 83 -0.10 -7.37 -7.67
C CYS A 83 0.09 -7.13 -9.17
N LYS A 84 -0.21 -5.92 -9.63
CA LYS A 84 0.22 -5.40 -10.93
C LYS A 84 1.44 -4.51 -10.73
N ASP A 85 2.55 -4.87 -11.38
CA ASP A 85 3.75 -4.03 -11.44
C ASP A 85 3.57 -2.97 -12.53
N HIS A 86 3.40 -1.70 -12.15
CA HIS A 86 3.17 -0.61 -13.10
C HIS A 86 4.42 -0.16 -13.87
N LEU A 87 5.63 -0.48 -13.40
CA LEU A 87 6.85 -0.23 -14.17
C LEU A 87 6.99 -1.23 -15.32
N LYS A 88 6.75 -2.51 -15.04
CA LYS A 88 6.91 -3.59 -16.04
C LYS A 88 5.62 -3.92 -16.79
N ASN A 89 4.49 -3.39 -16.34
CA ASN A 89 3.14 -3.68 -16.82
C ASN A 89 2.81 -5.18 -16.85
N VAL A 90 3.17 -5.91 -15.79
CA VAL A 90 2.92 -7.36 -15.64
C VAL A 90 2.28 -7.69 -14.30
N ALA A 91 1.58 -8.82 -14.24
CA ALA A 91 1.12 -9.38 -12.97
C ALA A 91 2.27 -10.11 -12.26
N CYS A 92 2.39 -9.93 -10.95
CA CYS A 92 3.41 -10.59 -10.13
C CYS A 92 2.84 -11.02 -8.76
N ALA A 93 3.60 -11.83 -8.04
CA ALA A 93 3.35 -12.12 -6.63
C ALA A 93 4.30 -11.29 -5.76
N VAL A 94 3.77 -10.58 -4.78
CA VAL A 94 4.54 -9.83 -3.78
C VAL A 94 4.37 -10.53 -2.44
N LYS A 95 5.48 -10.95 -1.82
CA LYS A 95 5.48 -11.53 -0.48
C LYS A 95 5.80 -10.43 0.52
N VAL A 96 4.85 -10.15 1.41
CA VAL A 96 5.03 -9.23 2.53
C VAL A 96 5.39 -10.05 3.76
N ILE A 97 6.60 -9.85 4.27
CA ILE A 97 7.11 -10.56 5.45
C ILE A 97 6.56 -9.90 6.70
N ARG A 98 6.13 -10.72 7.65
CA ARG A 98 5.61 -10.27 8.95
C ARG A 98 6.66 -9.42 9.69
N ASN A 99 6.21 -8.29 10.22
CA ASN A 99 7.01 -7.41 11.06
C ASN A 99 7.24 -8.09 12.43
N LYS A 100 8.48 -8.07 12.93
CA LYS A 100 8.88 -8.71 14.18
C LYS A 100 9.42 -7.69 15.16
#